data_AF-A0A379V1E1-F1
#
_entry.id   AF-A0A379V1E1-F1
#
_cell.length_a   1.000
_cell.length_b   1.000
_cell.length_c   1.000
_cell.angle_alpha   90.00
_cell.angle_beta   90.00
_cell.angle_gamma   90.00
#
_symmetry.space_group_name_H-M   'P 1'
#
loop_
_entity.id
_entity.type
_entity.pdbx_description
1 polymer ?
#
loop_
_entity_poly.entity_id
_entity_poly.type
_entity_poly.pdbx_seq_one_letter_code
_entity_poly.pdbx_strand_id
1 'polypeptide(L)'
;MVLYKRVILTGDHITDSTSSQDEYNQPQVNISLDSAGGNIMSNFTKDNIGKPMATLFVEYKDSGKKDANGRAVLVKQEEVINIANIQSRLGNSFRITGISNPNEARQLSLLLRAGALIAPIQIVEERTIGPTLGMQNIKQGLEACLAGLVVSILFMIFFYKKFGLIATSALVANLVLIVGIMSLLPGATLSMPGIAGIVLTLAVAVDAKTF
;
A
#
# COMPACT_ATOMS: atom_id res chain seq x y z
N MET A 1 38.80 -4.26 -5.82
CA MET A 1 38.31 -3.69 -7.09
C MET A 1 37.98 -2.22 -6.82
N VAL A 2 38.77 -1.29 -7.36
CA VAL A 2 38.67 0.13 -7.04
C VAL A 2 37.55 0.73 -7.88
N LEU A 3 36.38 0.92 -7.28
CA LEU A 3 35.20 1.46 -7.95
C LEU A 3 35.35 2.99 -7.98
N TYR A 4 35.54 3.57 -9.16
CA TYR A 4 35.55 5.03 -9.32
C TYR A 4 34.15 5.55 -8.94
N LYS A 5 34.00 6.13 -7.74
CA LYS A 5 32.77 6.74 -7.22
C LYS A 5 32.43 8.05 -7.95
N ARG A 6 32.17 7.99 -9.26
CA ARG A 6 31.54 9.10 -9.98
C ARG A 6 30.07 8.77 -10.15
N VAL A 7 29.21 9.43 -9.39
CA VAL A 7 27.75 9.34 -9.56
C VAL A 7 27.42 9.96 -10.91
N ILE A 8 26.85 9.15 -11.81
CA ILE A 8 26.55 9.58 -13.19
C ILE A 8 25.13 10.10 -13.31
N LEU A 9 24.21 9.49 -12.57
CA LEU A 9 22.80 9.83 -12.59
C LEU A 9 22.18 9.54 -11.22
N THR A 10 21.35 10.46 -10.75
CA THR A 10 20.57 10.33 -9.51
C THR A 10 19.12 9.98 -9.85
N GLY A 11 18.40 9.38 -8.88
CA GLY A 11 17.00 8.97 -9.02
C GLY A 11 16.04 10.10 -9.40
N ASP A 12 16.40 11.37 -9.18
CA ASP A 12 15.59 12.55 -9.52
C ASP A 12 15.24 12.65 -11.03
N HIS A 13 16.05 12.00 -11.88
CA HIS A 13 15.83 11.96 -13.33
C HIS A 13 15.01 10.76 -13.79
N ILE A 14 14.60 9.87 -12.90
CA ILE A 14 13.77 8.71 -13.22
C ILE A 14 12.31 9.15 -13.32
N THR A 15 11.71 9.00 -14.50
CA THR A 15 10.31 9.34 -14.74
C THR A 15 9.39 8.14 -14.56
N ASP A 16 9.86 6.94 -14.88
CA ASP A 16 9.09 5.71 -14.68
C ASP A 16 10.01 4.48 -14.50
N SER A 17 9.46 3.43 -13.89
CA SER A 17 10.13 2.13 -13.75
C SER A 17 9.14 0.99 -13.89
N THR A 18 9.37 0.08 -14.83
CA THR A 18 8.46 -1.04 -15.12
C THR A 18 9.21 -2.37 -15.11
N SER A 19 8.63 -3.40 -14.51
CA SER A 19 9.14 -4.77 -14.62
C SER A 19 8.66 -5.39 -15.94
N SER A 20 9.58 -5.93 -16.74
CA SER A 20 9.25 -6.71 -17.94
C SER A 20 10.06 -8.01 -17.96
N GLN A 21 9.81 -8.85 -18.97
CA GLN A 21 10.67 -9.98 -19.28
C GLN A 21 11.48 -9.64 -20.53
N ASP A 22 12.71 -10.14 -20.60
CA ASP A 22 13.58 -10.06 -21.76
C ASP A 22 13.24 -11.16 -22.80
N GLU A 23 13.85 -11.12 -23.98
CA GLU A 23 13.66 -12.10 -25.07
C GLU A 23 13.97 -13.55 -24.65
N TYR A 24 14.75 -13.73 -23.58
CA TYR A 24 15.09 -15.02 -22.97
C TYR A 24 14.19 -15.42 -21.79
N ASN A 25 13.04 -14.77 -21.62
CA ASN A 25 12.12 -14.97 -20.50
C ASN A 25 12.76 -14.67 -19.12
N GLN A 26 13.80 -13.85 -19.09
CA GLN A 26 14.47 -13.42 -17.86
C GLN A 26 13.83 -12.13 -17.34
N PRO A 27 13.56 -12.01 -16.03
CA PRO A 27 13.06 -10.77 -15.44
C PRO A 27 14.04 -9.61 -15.62
N GLN A 28 13.52 -8.45 -16.01
CA GLN A 28 14.26 -7.21 -16.10
C GLN A 28 13.43 -6.03 -15.60
N VAL A 29 14.10 -4.95 -15.22
CA VAL A 29 13.44 -3.68 -14.87
C VAL A 29 13.85 -2.63 -15.89
N ASN A 30 12.87 -2.10 -16.61
CA ASN A 30 13.04 -0.98 -17.52
C ASN A 30 12.86 0.32 -16.74
N ILE A 31 13.77 1.26 -16.94
CA ILE A 31 13.76 2.56 -16.29
C ILE A 31 13.73 3.61 -17.38
N SER A 32 12.79 4.54 -17.25
CA SER A 32 12.63 5.69 -18.12
C SER A 32 13.16 6.93 -17.41
N LEU A 33 13.86 7.76 -18.17
CA LEU A 33 14.49 8.99 -17.73
C LEU A 33 13.85 10.20 -18.39
N ASP A 34 13.91 11.34 -17.72
CA ASP A 34 13.61 12.64 -18.31
C ASP A 34 14.63 13.00 -19.41
N SER A 35 14.35 14.07 -20.17
CA SER A 35 15.24 14.50 -21.27
C SER A 35 16.63 14.91 -20.77
N ALA A 36 16.74 15.49 -19.58
CA ALA A 36 18.02 15.90 -18.99
C ALA A 36 18.88 14.69 -18.61
N GLY A 37 18.33 13.76 -17.84
CA GLY A 37 18.98 12.52 -17.43
C GLY A 37 19.30 11.60 -18.59
N GLY A 38 18.41 11.51 -19.59
CA GLY A 38 18.66 10.80 -20.84
C GLY A 38 19.87 11.36 -21.60
N ASN A 39 20.04 12.69 -21.66
CA ASN A 39 21.19 13.32 -22.29
C ASN A 39 22.50 13.07 -21.52
N ILE A 40 22.47 13.16 -20.18
CA ILE A 40 23.63 12.88 -19.32
C ILE A 40 24.08 11.41 -19.52
N MET A 41 23.12 10.49 -19.45
CA MET A 41 23.38 9.05 -19.64
C MET A 41 23.89 8.75 -21.05
N SER A 42 23.32 9.40 -22.06
CA SER A 42 23.68 9.25 -23.48
C SER A 42 25.08 9.75 -23.80
N ASN A 43 25.50 10.85 -23.17
CA ASN A 43 26.86 11.37 -23.30
C ASN A 43 27.87 10.50 -22.53
N PHE A 44 27.50 10.05 -21.33
CA PHE A 44 28.38 9.20 -20.54
C PHE A 44 28.59 7.81 -21.16
N THR A 45 27.52 7.15 -21.60
CA THR A 45 27.61 5.79 -22.13
C THR A 45 28.29 5.71 -23.49
N LYS A 46 28.24 6.78 -24.30
CA LYS A 46 28.96 6.88 -25.58
C LYS A 46 30.46 6.57 -25.45
N ASP A 47 31.10 7.11 -24.41
CA ASP A 47 32.55 6.98 -24.20
C ASP A 47 32.93 5.83 -23.26
N ASN A 48 31.93 5.10 -22.74
CA ASN A 48 32.11 4.07 -21.71
C ASN A 48 31.47 2.73 -22.09
N ILE A 49 31.19 2.50 -23.38
CA ILE A 49 30.73 1.19 -23.89
C ILE A 49 31.74 0.10 -23.50
N GLY A 50 31.24 -1.01 -22.96
CA GLY A 50 32.01 -2.14 -22.47
C GLY A 50 32.49 -2.02 -21.02
N LYS A 51 32.32 -0.86 -20.36
CA LYS A 51 32.68 -0.70 -18.93
C LYS A 51 31.54 -1.14 -18.01
N PRO A 52 31.86 -1.68 -16.81
CA PRO A 52 30.86 -2.00 -15.81
C PRO A 52 30.27 -0.73 -15.20
N MET A 53 28.95 -0.70 -15.08
CA MET A 53 28.16 0.32 -14.41
C MET A 53 27.46 -0.34 -13.21
N ALA A 54 27.59 0.27 -12.04
CA ALA A 54 26.92 -0.17 -10.83
C ALA A 54 25.70 0.70 -10.55
N THR A 55 24.56 0.08 -10.28
CA THR A 55 23.37 0.76 -9.76
C THR A 55 23.43 0.69 -8.24
N LEU A 56 23.46 1.86 -7.60
CA LEU A 56 23.47 1.96 -6.14
C LEU A 56 22.07 2.35 -5.65
N PHE A 57 21.57 1.60 -4.68
CA PHE A 57 20.44 1.99 -3.87
C PHE A 57 20.96 2.77 -2.66
N VAL A 58 20.40 3.96 -2.45
CA VAL A 58 20.80 4.86 -1.36
C VAL A 58 19.63 4.98 -0.40
N GLU A 59 19.83 4.54 0.84
CA GLU A 59 18.85 4.66 1.91
C GLU A 59 19.43 5.55 3.03
N TYR A 60 18.64 6.49 3.52
CA TYR A 60 19.01 7.31 4.68
C TYR A 60 18.40 6.68 5.93
N LYS A 61 19.23 6.00 6.74
CA LYS A 61 18.77 5.42 8.02
C LYS A 61 19.11 6.35 9.17
N ASP A 62 18.25 6.37 10.19
CA ASP A 62 18.55 7.03 11.46
C ASP A 62 19.79 6.38 12.07
N SER A 63 20.84 7.17 12.28
CA SER A 63 22.09 6.70 12.87
C SER A 63 22.00 6.41 14.36
N GLY A 64 20.83 6.65 14.98
CA GLY A 64 20.63 6.57 16.43
C GLY A 64 21.31 7.71 17.19
N LYS A 65 22.01 8.60 16.48
CA LYS A 65 22.62 9.81 17.04
C LYS A 65 21.73 11.00 16.74
N LYS A 66 21.41 11.76 17.78
CA LYS A 66 20.69 13.03 17.65
C LYS A 66 21.70 14.17 17.57
N ASP A 67 21.50 15.05 16.61
CA ASP A 67 22.29 16.28 16.47
C ASP A 67 22.01 17.23 17.64
N ALA A 68 22.79 18.30 17.79
CA ALA A 68 22.64 19.29 18.87
C ALA A 68 21.23 19.92 18.95
N ASN A 69 20.46 19.85 17.85
CA ASN A 69 19.09 20.33 17.73
C ASN A 69 18.01 19.24 17.88
N GLY A 70 18.37 18.05 18.38
CA GLY A 70 17.43 16.94 18.64
C GLY A 70 16.93 16.20 17.39
N ARG A 71 17.46 16.50 16.21
CA ARG A 71 17.13 15.82 14.95
C ARG A 71 17.95 14.56 14.78
N ALA A 72 17.33 13.49 14.29
CA ALA A 72 18.03 12.26 13.93
C ALA A 72 19.06 12.55 12.83
N VAL A 73 20.34 12.23 13.09
CA VAL A 73 21.38 12.32 12.07
C VAL A 73 21.17 11.14 11.12
N LEU A 74 20.74 11.44 9.89
CA LEU A 74 20.56 10.45 8.85
C LEU A 74 21.93 10.03 8.31
N VAL A 75 22.25 8.74 8.39
CA VAL A 75 23.44 8.17 7.75
C VAL A 75 23.04 7.54 6.42
N LYS A 76 23.76 7.95 5.38
CA LYS A 76 23.63 7.43 4.02
C LYS A 76 24.18 5.99 3.97
N GLN A 77 23.32 5.01 3.80
CA GLN A 77 23.69 3.64 3.42
C GLN A 77 23.61 3.52 1.89
N GLU A 78 24.70 3.07 1.28
CA GLU A 78 24.80 2.82 -0.16
C GLU A 78 24.96 1.31 -0.36
N GLU A 79 24.01 0.67 -1.07
CA GLU A 79 24.04 -0.75 -1.41
C GLU A 79 24.09 -0.91 -2.92
N VAL A 80 24.97 -1.77 -3.43
CA VAL A 80 25.04 -2.06 -4.86
C VAL A 80 24.01 -3.13 -5.19
N ILE A 81 22.93 -2.73 -5.85
CA ILE A 81 21.83 -3.65 -6.23
C ILE A 81 22.11 -4.38 -7.53
N ASN A 82 22.94 -3.82 -8.41
CA ASN A 82 23.26 -4.43 -9.69
C ASN A 82 24.59 -3.92 -10.25
N ILE A 83 25.32 -4.78 -10.96
CA ILE A 83 26.45 -4.42 -11.80
C ILE A 83 26.19 -4.96 -13.21
N ALA A 84 26.04 -4.06 -14.18
CA ALA A 84 25.81 -4.40 -15.58
C ALA A 84 26.84 -3.72 -16.47
N ASN A 85 27.23 -4.37 -17.57
CA ASN A 85 28.11 -3.75 -18.56
C ASN A 85 27.31 -2.86 -19.51
N ILE A 86 27.87 -1.69 -19.84
CA ILE A 86 27.28 -0.78 -20.83
C ILE A 86 27.40 -1.42 -22.21
N GLN A 87 26.32 -1.94 -22.77
CA GLN A 87 26.32 -2.62 -24.07
C GLN A 87 26.09 -1.66 -25.26
N SER A 88 25.43 -0.53 -25.01
CA SER A 88 25.08 0.45 -26.04
C SER A 88 25.01 1.85 -25.43
N ARG A 89 24.76 2.84 -26.28
CA ARG A 89 24.43 4.19 -25.82
C ARG A 89 23.04 4.18 -25.19
N LEU A 90 22.98 4.38 -23.87
CA LEU A 90 21.72 4.47 -23.14
C LEU A 90 21.18 5.90 -23.27
N GLY A 91 20.00 6.04 -23.86
CA GLY A 91 19.29 7.32 -23.95
C GLY A 91 18.36 7.53 -22.77
N ASN A 92 17.10 7.81 -23.08
CA ASN A 92 16.02 7.98 -22.11
C ASN A 92 15.52 6.67 -21.49
N SER A 93 15.96 5.52 -21.98
CA SER A 93 15.58 4.22 -21.41
C SER A 93 16.80 3.35 -21.18
N PHE A 94 16.80 2.66 -20.04
CA PHE A 94 17.78 1.63 -19.74
C PHE A 94 17.13 0.46 -19.01
N ARG A 95 17.79 -0.70 -19.05
CA ARG A 95 17.30 -1.94 -18.44
C ARG A 95 18.29 -2.46 -17.41
N ILE A 96 17.76 -2.90 -16.28
CA ILE A 96 18.47 -3.66 -15.26
C ILE A 96 18.17 -5.14 -15.48
N THR A 97 19.19 -5.92 -15.81
CA THR A 97 19.11 -7.36 -16.06
C THR A 97 19.79 -8.15 -14.94
N GLY A 98 19.65 -9.47 -14.92
CA GLY A 98 20.25 -10.33 -13.88
C GLY A 98 19.38 -10.51 -12.62
N ILE A 99 18.10 -10.16 -12.70
CA ILE A 99 17.14 -10.38 -11.62
C ILE A 99 16.58 -11.79 -11.77
N SER A 100 16.72 -12.61 -10.73
CA SER A 100 16.36 -14.03 -10.80
C SER A 100 14.84 -14.26 -10.68
N ASN A 101 14.13 -13.36 -10.00
CA ASN A 101 12.73 -13.53 -9.65
C ASN A 101 11.84 -12.41 -10.21
N PRO A 102 10.73 -12.73 -10.92
CA PRO A 102 9.76 -11.73 -11.37
C PRO A 102 9.18 -10.85 -10.24
N ASN A 103 8.98 -11.41 -9.04
CA ASN A 103 8.45 -10.67 -7.90
C ASN A 103 9.46 -9.64 -7.37
N GLU A 104 10.75 -10.01 -7.38
CA GLU A 104 11.85 -9.12 -6.99
C GLU A 104 11.99 -7.96 -7.98
N ALA A 105 11.88 -8.24 -9.29
CA ALA A 105 11.86 -7.19 -10.31
C ALA A 105 10.69 -6.21 -10.11
N ARG A 106 9.51 -6.72 -9.74
CA ARG A 106 8.34 -5.88 -9.43
C ARG A 106 8.60 -5.01 -8.21
N GLN A 107 9.09 -5.57 -7.12
CA GLN A 107 9.42 -4.81 -5.90
C GLN A 107 10.48 -3.74 -6.17
N LEU A 108 11.55 -4.08 -6.90
CA LEU A 108 12.58 -3.14 -7.29
C LEU A 108 12.02 -1.99 -8.13
N SER A 109 11.14 -2.29 -9.11
CA SER A 109 10.51 -1.25 -9.93
C SER A 109 9.62 -0.30 -9.13
N LEU A 110 8.91 -0.81 -8.10
CA LEU A 110 8.12 0.02 -7.19
C LEU A 110 9.03 0.92 -6.35
N LEU A 111 10.12 0.37 -5.85
CA LEU A 111 11.07 1.06 -5.00
C LEU A 111 11.80 2.18 -5.76
N LEU A 112 12.28 1.89 -6.98
CA LEU A 112 12.91 2.89 -7.84
C LEU A 112 11.97 4.02 -8.24
N ARG A 113 10.70 3.72 -8.49
CA ARG A 113 9.67 4.73 -8.75
C ARG A 113 9.34 5.56 -7.50
N ALA A 114 9.29 4.93 -6.33
CA ALA A 114 9.08 5.63 -5.05
C ALA A 114 10.28 6.51 -4.69
N GLY A 115 11.51 6.06 -4.98
CA GLY A 115 12.75 6.80 -4.73
C GLY A 115 13.04 7.91 -5.75
N ALA A 116 12.34 7.92 -6.90
CA ALA A 116 12.40 9.03 -7.86
C ALA A 116 11.46 10.19 -7.47
N LEU A 117 10.38 9.88 -6.75
CA LEU A 117 9.46 10.86 -6.18
C LEU A 117 9.91 11.28 -4.76
N ILE A 118 11.13 11.78 -4.60
CA ILE A 118 11.54 12.40 -3.32
C ILE A 118 10.95 13.81 -3.27
N ALA A 119 9.65 13.91 -3.01
CA ALA A 119 9.14 15.03 -2.24
C ALA A 119 9.43 14.69 -0.78
N PRO A 120 10.20 15.50 -0.02
CA PRO A 120 10.45 15.22 1.39
C PRO A 120 9.11 15.16 2.12
N ILE A 121 8.68 13.94 2.46
CA ILE A 121 7.45 13.71 3.21
C ILE A 121 7.72 14.15 4.65
N GLN A 122 7.44 15.41 4.93
CA GLN A 122 7.27 15.83 6.31
C GLN A 122 5.95 15.23 6.79
N ILE A 123 6.03 14.32 7.76
CA ILE A 123 4.84 13.75 8.41
C ILE A 123 4.26 14.88 9.26
N VAL A 124 3.36 15.68 8.67
CA VAL A 124 2.74 16.83 9.34
C VAL A 124 1.75 16.37 10.41
N GLU A 125 1.16 15.19 10.24
CA GLU A 125 0.41 14.47 11.27
C GLU A 125 0.45 12.98 10.95
N GLU A 126 1.08 12.19 11.82
CA GLU A 126 0.66 10.80 11.96
C GLU A 126 -0.66 10.86 12.75
N ARG A 127 -1.81 10.87 12.05
CA ARG A 127 -3.04 10.41 12.71
C ARG A 127 -2.90 8.91 12.89
N THR A 128 -2.04 8.50 13.83
CA THR A 128 -2.07 7.18 14.39
C THR A 128 -3.41 7.11 15.12
N ILE A 129 -4.44 6.66 14.42
CA ILE A 129 -5.61 6.14 15.08
C ILE A 129 -5.07 4.93 15.83
N GLY A 130 -4.75 5.14 17.11
CA GLY A 130 -4.22 4.07 17.94
C GLY A 130 -5.15 2.86 17.83
N PRO A 131 -4.61 1.64 17.78
CA PRO A 131 -5.41 0.42 17.71
C PRO A 131 -6.54 0.40 18.74
N THR A 132 -6.33 1.09 19.87
CA THR A 132 -7.28 1.29 20.96
C THR A 132 -8.54 2.09 20.59
N LEU A 133 -8.44 3.21 19.84
CA LEU A 133 -9.60 4.01 19.42
C LEU A 133 -10.46 3.24 18.42
N GLY A 134 -9.84 2.51 17.49
CA GLY A 134 -10.55 1.64 16.54
C GLY A 134 -11.29 0.50 17.25
N MET A 135 -10.61 -0.22 18.16
CA MET A 135 -11.22 -1.28 18.95
C MET A 135 -12.34 -0.79 19.86
N GLN A 136 -12.17 0.39 20.47
CA GLN A 136 -13.20 0.97 21.34
C GLN A 136 -14.47 1.30 20.55
N ASN A 137 -14.33 1.91 19.37
CA ASN A 137 -15.46 2.22 18.51
C ASN A 137 -16.17 0.96 17.99
N ILE A 138 -15.43 -0.12 17.70
CA ILE A 138 -16.02 -1.40 17.31
C ILE A 138 -16.84 -1.99 18.46
N LYS A 139 -16.29 -2.00 19.69
CA LYS A 139 -17.01 -2.49 20.86
C LYS A 139 -18.28 -1.68 21.15
N GLN A 140 -18.17 -0.35 21.16
CA GLN A 140 -19.31 0.55 21.37
C GLN A 140 -20.37 0.41 20.27
N GLY A 141 -19.94 0.27 19.02
CA GLY A 141 -20.84 0.03 17.90
C GLY A 141 -21.58 -1.30 18.00
N LEU A 142 -20.89 -2.37 18.41
CA LEU A 142 -21.50 -3.67 18.62
C LEU A 142 -22.50 -3.67 19.78
N GLU A 143 -22.17 -2.99 20.88
CA GLU A 143 -23.05 -2.83 22.03
C GLU A 143 -24.30 -2.00 21.67
N ALA A 144 -24.14 -0.92 20.91
CA ALA A 144 -25.26 -0.11 20.40
C ALA A 144 -26.17 -0.90 19.46
N CYS A 145 -25.61 -1.72 18.56
CA CYS A 145 -26.40 -2.62 17.70
C CYS A 145 -27.22 -3.62 18.52
N LEU A 146 -26.61 -4.23 19.55
CA LEU A 146 -27.27 -5.22 20.39
C LEU A 146 -28.39 -4.58 21.22
N ALA A 147 -28.14 -3.41 21.80
CA ALA A 147 -29.16 -2.62 22.49
C ALA A 147 -30.31 -2.20 21.55
N GLY A 148 -29.99 -1.72 20.34
CA GLY A 148 -30.98 -1.35 19.33
C GLY A 148 -31.86 -2.53 18.88
N LEU A 149 -31.27 -3.71 18.74
CA LEU A 149 -32.00 -4.94 18.42
C LEU A 149 -32.97 -5.33 19.54
N VAL A 150 -32.54 -5.29 20.81
CA VAL A 150 -33.41 -5.59 21.96
C VAL A 150 -34.57 -4.60 22.05
N VAL A 151 -34.29 -3.30 21.92
CA VAL A 151 -35.32 -2.25 21.94
C VAL A 151 -36.30 -2.41 20.78
N SER A 152 -35.82 -2.74 19.58
CA SER A 152 -36.67 -2.96 18.40
C SER A 152 -37.60 -4.17 18.58
N ILE A 153 -37.09 -5.28 19.13
CA ILE A 153 -37.89 -6.47 19.43
C ILE A 153 -38.96 -6.15 20.48
N LEU A 154 -38.59 -5.45 21.57
CA LEU A 154 -39.55 -5.02 22.59
C LEU A 154 -40.63 -4.12 22.01
N PHE A 155 -40.26 -3.18 21.14
CA PHE A 155 -41.20 -2.30 20.44
C PHE A 155 -42.18 -3.08 19.56
N MET A 156 -41.69 -4.04 18.77
CA MET A 156 -42.54 -4.91 17.93
C MET A 156 -43.51 -5.75 18.76
N ILE A 157 -43.07 -6.31 19.88
CA ILE A 157 -43.93 -7.15 20.74
C ILE A 157 -45.03 -6.29 21.38
N PHE A 158 -44.70 -5.09 21.84
CA PHE A 158 -45.65 -4.22 22.55
C PHE A 158 -46.71 -3.62 21.61
N PHE A 159 -46.31 -3.18 20.41
CA PHE A 159 -47.22 -2.57 19.44
C PHE A 159 -47.97 -3.60 18.57
N TYR A 160 -47.32 -4.70 18.15
CA TYR A 160 -47.87 -5.63 17.14
C TYR A 160 -48.35 -6.99 17.70
N LYS A 161 -48.24 -7.23 19.02
CA LYS A 161 -48.70 -8.46 19.69
C LYS A 161 -48.28 -9.75 18.93
N LYS A 162 -49.23 -10.51 18.37
CA LYS A 162 -48.96 -11.80 17.71
C LYS A 162 -48.21 -11.67 16.37
N PHE A 163 -48.38 -10.55 15.65
CA PHE A 163 -47.64 -10.30 14.40
C PHE A 163 -46.16 -9.95 14.64
N GLY A 164 -45.84 -9.41 15.81
CA GLY A 164 -44.47 -9.11 16.22
C GLY A 164 -43.57 -10.35 16.27
N LEU A 165 -44.12 -11.53 16.55
CA LEU A 165 -43.36 -12.79 16.62
C LEU A 165 -42.83 -13.21 15.24
N ILE A 166 -43.63 -13.02 14.18
CA ILE A 166 -43.28 -13.31 12.79
C ILE A 166 -42.26 -12.30 12.26
N ALA A 167 -42.40 -11.02 12.66
CA ALA A 167 -41.43 -9.99 12.32
C ALA A 167 -40.06 -10.27 12.97
N THR A 168 -40.07 -10.70 14.24
CA THR A 168 -38.86 -11.05 15.00
C THR A 168 -38.12 -12.24 14.40
N SER A 169 -38.84 -13.30 13.99
CA SER A 169 -38.19 -14.48 13.37
C SER A 169 -37.50 -14.14 12.06
N ALA A 170 -38.11 -13.29 11.23
CA ALA A 170 -37.50 -12.81 9.99
C ALA A 170 -36.30 -11.88 10.23
N LEU A 171 -36.33 -11.05 11.29
CA LEU A 171 -35.19 -10.22 11.68
C LEU A 171 -33.97 -11.08 12.08
N VAL A 172 -34.22 -12.13 12.88
CA VAL A 172 -33.18 -13.08 13.30
C VAL A 172 -32.64 -13.86 12.09
N ALA A 173 -33.50 -14.34 11.19
CA ALA A 173 -33.07 -15.03 9.97
C ALA A 173 -32.20 -14.14 9.08
N ASN A 174 -32.56 -12.85 8.94
CA ASN A 174 -31.77 -11.88 8.19
C ASN A 174 -30.37 -11.68 8.81
N LEU A 175 -30.29 -11.56 10.13
CA LEU A 175 -29.02 -11.39 10.83
C LEU A 175 -28.11 -12.62 10.69
N VAL A 176 -28.67 -13.83 10.79
CA VAL A 176 -27.94 -15.09 10.57
C VAL A 176 -27.41 -15.18 9.14
N LEU A 177 -28.19 -14.77 8.14
CA LEU A 177 -27.74 -14.74 6.75
C LEU A 177 -26.58 -13.77 6.52
N ILE A 178 -26.65 -12.56 7.07
CA ILE A 178 -25.57 -11.56 6.94
C ILE A 178 -24.28 -12.10 7.55
N VAL A 179 -24.35 -12.62 8.79
CA VAL A 179 -23.18 -13.19 9.48
C VAL A 179 -22.64 -14.42 8.74
N GLY A 180 -23.52 -15.27 8.22
CA GLY A 180 -23.16 -16.45 7.42
C GLY A 180 -22.40 -16.09 6.14
N ILE A 181 -22.86 -15.08 5.40
CA ILE A 181 -22.21 -14.59 4.18
C ILE A 181 -20.84 -13.96 4.51
N MET A 182 -20.75 -13.17 5.58
CA MET A 182 -19.47 -12.60 6.03
C MET A 182 -18.47 -13.69 6.45
N SER A 183 -18.93 -14.79 7.04
CA SER A 183 -18.08 -15.93 7.41
C SER A 183 -17.61 -16.74 6.20
N LEU A 184 -18.37 -16.75 5.10
CA LEU A 184 -18.03 -17.51 3.88
C LEU A 184 -17.02 -16.77 3.00
N LEU A 185 -17.00 -15.43 3.02
CA LEU A 185 -16.09 -14.59 2.24
C LEU A 185 -14.78 -14.31 3.00
N PRO A 186 -13.63 -14.90 2.63
CA PRO A 186 -12.36 -14.66 3.30
C PRO A 186 -11.92 -13.20 3.08
N GLY A 187 -11.84 -12.41 4.15
CA GLY A 187 -11.40 -11.01 4.12
C GLY A 187 -12.47 -10.00 4.52
N ALA A 188 -13.73 -10.41 4.73
CA ALA A 188 -14.76 -9.55 5.31
C ALA A 188 -14.52 -9.39 6.83
N THR A 189 -13.69 -8.42 7.21
CA THR A 189 -13.48 -8.05 8.61
C THR A 189 -14.63 -7.16 9.11
N LEU A 190 -15.13 -7.45 10.32
CA LEU A 190 -16.17 -6.64 10.98
C LEU A 190 -15.58 -5.30 11.41
N SER A 191 -15.64 -4.33 10.50
CA SER A 191 -15.17 -2.96 10.69
C SER A 191 -16.34 -2.02 10.97
N MET A 192 -16.04 -0.78 11.38
CA MET A 192 -17.05 0.25 11.64
C MET A 192 -18.04 0.45 10.46
N PRO A 193 -17.60 0.42 9.17
CA PRO A 193 -18.52 0.39 8.02
C PRO A 193 -19.46 -0.84 7.99
N GLY A 194 -18.96 -2.01 8.40
CA GLY A 194 -19.78 -3.23 8.48
C GLY A 194 -20.88 -3.12 9.53
N ILE A 195 -20.57 -2.55 10.70
CA ILE A 195 -21.55 -2.28 11.76
C ILE A 195 -22.62 -1.28 11.26
N ALA A 196 -22.21 -0.22 10.57
CA ALA A 196 -23.15 0.73 9.98
C ALA A 196 -24.09 0.09 8.93
N GLY A 197 -23.57 -0.83 8.10
CA GLY A 197 -24.38 -1.59 7.15
C GLY A 197 -25.41 -2.51 7.82
N ILE A 198 -25.04 -3.13 8.95
CA ILE A 198 -25.97 -3.94 9.75
C ILE A 198 -27.08 -3.06 10.33
N VAL A 199 -26.75 -1.90 10.90
CA VAL A 199 -27.74 -0.94 11.44
C VAL A 199 -28.69 -0.44 10.35
N LEU A 200 -28.16 -0.08 9.17
CA LEU A 200 -28.98 0.33 8.03
C LEU A 200 -29.95 -0.77 7.60
N THR A 201 -29.46 -2.01 7.51
CA THR A 201 -30.30 -3.15 7.11
C THR A 201 -31.35 -3.46 8.16
N LEU A 202 -31.03 -3.35 9.44
CA LEU A 202 -31.99 -3.48 10.55
C LEU A 202 -33.07 -2.40 10.47
N ALA A 203 -32.69 -1.14 10.23
CA ALA A 203 -33.65 -0.04 10.10
C ALA A 203 -34.63 -0.27 8.93
N VAL A 204 -34.11 -0.66 7.75
CA VAL A 204 -34.93 -0.96 6.57
C VAL A 204 -35.81 -2.19 6.78
N ALA A 205 -35.32 -3.23 7.46
CA ALA A 205 -36.09 -4.45 7.73
C ALA A 205 -37.25 -4.23 8.72
N VAL A 206 -37.06 -3.32 9.69
CA VAL A 206 -38.13 -2.90 10.60
C VAL A 206 -39.15 -2.04 9.85
N ASP A 207 -38.70 -1.06 9.08
CA ASP A 207 -39.57 -0.14 8.33
C ASP A 207 -40.39 -0.88 7.26
N ALA A 208 -39.78 -1.80 6.50
CA ALA A 208 -40.45 -2.60 5.47
C ALA A 208 -41.49 -3.60 6.01
N LYS A 209 -41.51 -3.87 7.32
CA LYS A 209 -42.53 -4.68 8.00
C LYS A 209 -43.62 -3.83 8.68
N THR A 210 -43.41 -2.51 8.75
CA THR A 210 -44.28 -1.55 9.42
C THR A 210 -45.35 -1.00 8.46
N PHE A 211 -45.14 -1.12 7.14
CA PHE A 211 -46.13 -0.93 6.06
C PHE A 211 -46.78 -2.25 5.63
#